data_AF-A0A2I1HRZ3-F1
#
_entry.id   AF-A0A2I1HRZ3-F1
#
_cell.length_a   1.000
_cell.length_b   1.000
_cell.length_c   1.000
_cell.angle_alpha   90.00
_cell.angle_beta   90.00
_cell.angle_gamma   90.00
#
_symmetry.space_group_name_H-M   'P 1'
#
loop_
_entity.id
_entity.type
_entity.pdbx_description
1 polymer ?
#
loop_
_entity_poly.entity_id
_entity_poly.type
_entity_poly.pdbx_seq_one_letter_code
_entity_poly.pdbx_strand_id
1 'polypeptide(L)'
;SLGVLFWELTSRKSPFGFEESNRKNDCSLVNIISKSAREGPIKDTNDKFVVLYEKCWQHEPDNRPNINEVISKLNLINSENKDVSTILPKENEENGKTESLCLPD
;
A
#
# COMPACT_ATOMS: atom_id res chain seq x y z
N SER A 1 -8.82 5.20 5.57
CA SER A 1 -8.01 6.43 5.40
C SER A 1 -6.95 6.17 4.34
N LEU A 2 -6.60 7.16 3.52
CA LEU A 2 -5.74 6.99 2.35
C LEU A 2 -4.31 6.53 2.69
N GLY A 3 -3.77 6.92 3.85
CA GLY A 3 -2.43 6.48 4.30
C GLY A 3 -2.33 4.96 4.51
N VAL A 4 -3.38 4.35 5.07
CA VAL A 4 -3.44 2.88 5.26
C VAL A 4 -3.48 2.19 3.90
N LEU A 5 -4.29 2.68 2.96
CA LEU A 5 -4.37 2.12 1.59
C LEU A 5 -3.02 2.19 0.87
N PHE A 6 -2.31 3.31 0.98
CA PHE A 6 -0.97 3.43 0.39
C PHE A 6 0.02 2.46 1.02
N TRP A 7 -0.02 2.30 2.34
CA TRP A 7 0.81 1.31 3.02
C TRP A 7 0.48 -0.11 2.56
N GLU A 8 -0.81 -0.49 2.48
CA GLU A 8 -1.28 -1.80 1.99
C GLU A 8 -0.78 -2.10 0.57
N LEU A 9 -0.83 -1.13 -0.34
CA LEU A 9 -0.34 -1.29 -1.71
C LEU A 9 1.17 -1.57 -1.77
N THR A 10 1.96 -0.95 -0.88
CA THR A 10 3.41 -1.15 -0.83
C THR A 10 3.81 -2.41 -0.09
N SER A 11 3.11 -2.77 0.97
CA SER A 11 3.43 -3.91 1.83
C SER A 11 2.86 -5.22 1.29
N ARG A 12 1.74 -5.16 0.56
CA ARG A 12 0.87 -6.29 0.25
C ARG A 12 0.46 -7.09 1.49
N LYS A 13 0.32 -6.43 2.63
CA LYS A 13 -0.04 -7.02 3.92
C LYS A 13 -1.32 -6.41 4.45
N SER A 14 -2.03 -7.20 5.26
CA SER A 14 -3.16 -6.73 6.04
C SER A 14 -2.70 -5.69 7.08
N PRO A 15 -3.38 -4.53 7.20
CA PRO A 15 -3.08 -3.52 8.21
C PRO A 15 -3.08 -4.10 9.62
N PHE A 16 -2.18 -3.60 10.46
CA PHE A 16 -2.06 -3.98 11.87
C PHE A 16 -1.96 -5.50 12.14
N GLY A 17 -1.56 -6.31 11.15
CA GLY A 17 -1.46 -7.77 11.30
C GLY A 17 -2.80 -8.44 11.60
N PHE A 18 -3.90 -7.88 11.11
CA PHE A 18 -5.26 -8.37 11.39
C PHE A 18 -5.46 -9.82 10.93
N GLU A 19 -4.90 -10.21 9.78
CA GLU A 19 -4.99 -11.59 9.29
C GLU A 19 -3.98 -12.55 9.95
N GLU A 20 -2.83 -12.04 10.40
CA GLU A 20 -1.71 -12.84 10.88
C GLU A 20 -1.82 -13.15 12.39
N SER A 21 -2.60 -12.36 13.12
CA SER A 21 -2.77 -12.50 14.55
C SER A 21 -4.19 -12.93 14.88
N ASN A 22 -4.37 -13.81 15.87
CA ASN A 22 -5.67 -14.10 16.49
C ASN A 22 -6.28 -12.86 17.20
N ARG A 23 -5.81 -11.64 16.91
CA ARG A 23 -6.26 -10.36 17.42
C ARG A 23 -7.50 -9.90 16.65
N LYS A 24 -8.55 -10.71 16.65
CA LYS A 24 -9.87 -10.34 16.09
C LYS A 24 -10.64 -9.35 16.96
N ASN A 25 -9.97 -8.70 17.92
CA ASN A 25 -10.62 -7.87 18.94
C ASN A 25 -10.38 -6.40 18.64
N ASP A 26 -11.44 -5.69 18.25
CA ASP A 26 -11.44 -4.26 17.91
C ASP A 26 -10.80 -3.35 18.99
N CYS A 27 -10.91 -3.74 20.27
CA CYS A 27 -10.29 -3.00 21.39
C CYS A 27 -8.77 -2.87 21.27
N SER A 28 -8.09 -3.84 20.65
CA SER A 28 -6.63 -3.78 20.44
C SER A 28 -6.25 -2.75 19.39
N LEU A 29 -7.05 -2.62 18.33
CA LEU A 29 -6.82 -1.68 17.24
C LEU A 29 -7.03 -0.23 17.71
N VAL A 30 -8.10 0.03 18.46
CA VAL A 30 -8.35 1.34 19.06
C VAL A 30 -7.15 1.75 19.93
N ASN A 31 -6.64 0.86 20.77
CA ASN A 31 -5.50 1.16 21.64
C ASN A 31 -4.21 1.44 20.86
N ILE A 32 -3.96 0.71 19.76
CA ILE A 32 -2.81 0.95 18.87
C ILE A 32 -2.92 2.34 18.23
N ILE A 33 -4.09 2.66 17.66
CA ILE A 33 -4.33 3.94 16.97
C ILE A 33 -4.30 5.12 17.96
N SER A 34 -4.88 4.96 19.17
CA SER A 34 -4.85 5.98 20.22
C SER A 34 -3.43 6.28 20.69
N LYS A 35 -2.51 5.32 20.62
CA LYS A 35 -1.08 5.51 20.90
C LYS A 35 -0.31 6.07 19.71
N SER A 36 -1.01 6.45 18.63
CA SER A 36 -0.42 6.89 17.36
C SER A 36 0.54 5.87 16.74
N ALA A 37 0.41 4.60 17.10
CA ALA A 37 1.19 3.54 16.48
C ALA A 37 0.68 3.29 15.06
N ARG A 38 1.62 3.26 14.11
CA ARG A 38 1.40 3.05 12.69
C ARG A 38 2.35 1.97 12.19
N GLU A 39 2.01 1.40 11.05
CA GLU A 39 2.87 0.45 10.38
C GLU A 39 4.18 1.11 9.93
N GLY A 40 5.27 0.35 10.00
CA GLY A 40 6.59 0.82 9.57
C GLY A 40 6.75 0.83 8.05
N PRO A 41 7.71 1.61 7.53
CA PRO A 41 8.00 1.62 6.10
C PRO A 41 8.50 0.28 5.60
N ILE A 42 8.12 -0.04 4.37
CA ILE A 42 8.52 -1.27 3.69
C ILE A 42 9.81 -1.00 2.92
N LYS A 43 10.78 -1.91 3.06
CA LYS A 43 12.03 -1.87 2.31
C LYS A 43 11.74 -1.71 0.82
N ASP A 44 12.57 -0.92 0.14
CA ASP A 44 12.48 -0.66 -1.32
C ASP A 44 11.26 0.17 -1.75
N THR A 45 10.48 0.72 -0.81
CA THR A 45 9.47 1.75 -1.11
C THR A 45 10.17 3.10 -1.30
N ASN A 46 9.76 3.87 -2.32
CA ASN A 46 10.27 5.21 -2.56
C ASN A 46 10.04 6.11 -1.33
N ASP A 47 11.10 6.73 -0.79
CA ASP A 47 11.06 7.55 0.43
C ASP A 47 10.06 8.70 0.36
N LYS A 48 9.86 9.30 -0.82
CA LYS A 48 8.87 10.38 -1.00
C LYS A 48 7.45 9.85 -0.89
N PHE A 49 7.22 8.61 -1.32
CA PHE A 49 5.94 7.92 -1.15
C PHE A 49 5.72 7.54 0.31
N VAL A 50 6.77 7.13 1.03
CA VAL A 50 6.73 6.91 2.49
C VAL A 50 6.28 8.16 3.23
N VAL A 51 6.97 9.28 3.01
CA VAL A 51 6.61 10.57 3.61
C VAL A 51 5.17 10.98 3.28
N LEU A 52 4.68 10.68 2.08
CA LEU A 52 3.32 11.01 1.67
C LEU A 52 2.27 10.22 2.47
N TYR A 53 2.36 8.89 2.55
CA TYR A 53 1.37 8.13 3.29
C TYR A 53 1.48 8.38 4.80
N GLU A 54 2.68 8.69 5.30
CA GLU A 54 2.89 9.07 6.69
C GLU A 54 2.19 10.38 7.06
N LYS A 55 2.13 11.33 6.13
CA LYS A 55 1.33 12.55 6.29
C LYS A 55 -0.17 12.27 6.25
N CYS A 56 -0.62 11.33 5.43
CA CYS A 56 -2.03 10.98 5.28
C CYS A 56 -2.66 10.32 6.52
N TRP A 57 -1.86 9.81 7.46
CA TRP A 57 -2.35 9.15 8.68
C TRP A 57 -1.87 9.81 9.98
N GLN A 58 -1.46 11.08 9.93
CA GLN A 58 -1.12 11.87 11.12
C GLN A 58 -2.24 11.83 12.16
N HIS A 59 -1.89 11.82 13.44
CA HIS A 59 -2.88 11.78 14.53
C HIS A 59 -3.81 12.99 14.45
N GLU A 60 -3.21 14.19 14.46
CA GLU A 60 -3.90 15.46 14.27
C GLU A 60 -4.50 15.57 12.86
N PRO A 61 -5.83 15.75 12.73
CA PRO A 61 -6.50 15.88 11.44
C PRO A 61 -6.00 17.07 10.62
N ASP A 62 -5.71 18.20 11.26
CA ASP A 62 -5.27 19.43 10.60
C ASP A 62 -3.88 19.31 9.98
N ASN A 63 -3.08 18.33 10.43
CA ASN A 63 -1.77 18.02 9.84
C ASN A 63 -1.87 17.11 8.60
N ARG A 64 -3.07 16.61 8.27
CA ARG A 64 -3.26 15.75 7.12
C ARG A 64 -3.43 16.59 5.86
N PRO A 65 -2.78 16.20 4.75
CA PRO A 65 -2.95 16.90 3.49
C PRO A 65 -4.37 16.71 2.97
N ASN A 66 -4.90 17.74 2.31
CA ASN A 66 -6.12 17.60 1.53
C ASN A 66 -5.86 16.80 0.24
N ILE A 67 -6.93 16.35 -0.42
CA ILE A 67 -6.80 15.46 -1.58
C ILE A 67 -6.02 16.10 -2.75
N ASN A 68 -6.11 17.42 -2.94
CA ASN A 68 -5.38 18.11 -4.01
C ASN A 68 -3.87 18.13 -3.73
N GLU A 69 -3.47 18.28 -2.46
CA GLU A 69 -2.06 18.17 -2.05
C GLU A 69 -1.53 16.76 -2.27
N VAL A 70 -2.32 15.74 -1.95
CA VAL A 70 -1.94 14.34 -2.21
C VAL A 70 -1.73 14.08 -3.69
N ILE A 71 -2.68 14.47 -4.54
CA ILE A 71 -2.58 14.32 -6.00
C ILE A 71 -1.34 15.05 -6.53
N SER A 72 -1.09 16.26 -6.06
CA SER A 72 0.07 17.06 -6.48
C SER A 72 1.39 16.36 -6.12
N LYS A 73 1.49 15.77 -4.92
CA LYS A 73 2.68 15.01 -4.49
C LYS A 73 2.85 13.72 -5.29
N LEU A 74 1.78 12.99 -5.58
CA LEU A 74 1.83 11.79 -6.42
C LEU A 74 2.35 12.10 -7.82
N ASN A 75 1.86 13.18 -8.44
CA ASN A 75 2.31 13.60 -9.77
C ASN A 75 3.80 13.94 -9.79
N LEU A 76 4.32 14.57 -8.72
CA LEU A 76 5.74 14.86 -8.59
C LEU A 76 6.58 13.57 -8.49
N ILE A 77 6.18 12.64 -7.62
CA ILE A 77 6.86 11.35 -7.46
C ILE A 77 6.89 10.57 -8.79
N ASN A 78 5.78 10.55 -9.52
CA ASN A 78 5.70 9.87 -10.81
C ASN A 78 6.59 10.52 -11.88
N SER A 79 6.71 11.85 -11.88
CA SER A 79 7.57 12.56 -12.83
C SER A 79 9.05 12.26 -12.63
N GLU A 80 9.48 12.08 -11.38
CA GLU A 80 10.88 11.80 -11.03
C GLU A 80 11.27 10.34 -11.31
N ASN A 81 10.30 9.43 -11.35
CA ASN A 81 10.53 8.03 -11.69
C ASN A 81 10.67 7.79 -13.22
N LYS A 82 10.38 8.79 -14.08
CA LYS A 82 10.60 8.66 -15.53
C LYS A 82 12.07 8.59 -15.92
N ASP A 83 12.98 8.98 -15.02
CA ASP A 83 14.43 8.85 -15.20
C ASP A 83 14.97 7.48 -14.74
N VAL A 84 14.12 6.62 -14.15
CA VAL A 84 14.43 5.20 -13.87
C VAL A 84 13.73 4.36 -14.92
N SER A 85 14.49 4.02 -15.97
CA SER A 85 14.07 3.17 -17.06
C SER A 85 13.33 1.91 -16.57
N THR A 86 12.08 1.82 -16.98
CA THR A 86 11.35 0.63 -17.41
C THR A 86 12.10 -0.69 -17.19
N ILE A 87 11.83 -1.39 -16.08
CA ILE A 87 11.84 -2.85 -16.10
C ILE A 87 10.38 -3.28 -16.03
N LEU A 88 9.71 -3.24 -17.18
CA LEU A 88 8.56 -4.10 -17.40
C LEU A 88 9.07 -5.55 -17.34
N PRO A 89 8.41 -6.46 -16.61
CA PRO A 89 8.59 -7.89 -16.87
C PRO A 89 8.27 -8.12 -18.35
N LYS A 90 9.24 -8.64 -19.10
CA LYS A 90 8.97 -9.15 -20.45
C LYS A 90 7.91 -10.25 -20.29
N GLU A 91 6.74 -10.06 -20.88
CA GLU A 91 5.83 -11.16 -21.16
C GLU A 91 6.59 -12.14 -22.06
N ASN A 92 6.92 -13.31 -21.51
CA ASN A 92 7.28 -14.46 -22.31
C ASN A 92 5.99 -15.18 -22.68
N GLU A 93 5.58 -15.01 -23.93
CA GLU A 93 4.70 -15.95 -24.61
C GLU A 93 5.32 -17.36 -24.52
N GLU A 94 4.65 -18.27 -23.83
CA GLU A 94 4.75 -19.71 -24.13
C GLU A 94 3.36 -20.23 -24.47
N ASN A 95 3.15 -20.36 -25.78
CA ASN A 95 2.07 -21.10 -26.41
C ASN A 95 2.25 -22.60 -26.11
N GLY A 96 1.22 -23.24 -25.54
CA GLY A 96 1.25 -24.67 -25.21
C GLY A 96 -0.11 -25.30 -24.92
N LYS A 97 -0.99 -25.32 -25.93
CA LYS A 97 -1.90 -26.44 -26.28
C LYS A 97 -2.79 -27.08 -25.19
N THR A 98 -4.10 -26.82 -25.33
CA THR A 98 -5.30 -27.63 -24.99
C THR A 98 -5.13 -28.94 -24.21
N GLU A 99 -5.87 -29.05 -23.10
CA GLU A 99 -6.69 -30.23 -22.81
C GLU A 99 -7.91 -29.82 -21.96
N SER A 100 -9.11 -30.17 -22.47
CA SER A 100 -10.38 -30.03 -21.78
C SER A 100 -10.51 -31.08 -20.69
N LEU A 101 -11.10 -30.75 -19.55
CA LEU A 101 -11.86 -31.68 -18.72
C LEU A 101 -12.84 -30.87 -17.85
N CYS A 102 -14.13 -30.96 -18.20
CA CYS A 102 -15.23 -30.63 -17.29
C CYS A 102 -15.13 -31.48 -16.02
N LEU A 103 -15.51 -30.91 -14.88
CA LEU A 103 -15.97 -31.69 -13.72
C LEU A 103 -17.50 -31.53 -13.61
N PRO A 104 -18.23 -32.61 -13.29
CA PRO A 104 -19.69 -32.61 -13.23
C PRO A 104 -20.20 -32.07 -11.89
N ASP A 105 -21.45 -31.57 -11.91
CA ASP A 105 -22.38 -31.68 -10.77
C ASP A 105 -23.06 -33.06 -10.79
#